data_AF-A0A5B8T237-F1
#
_entry.id   AF-A0A5B8T237-F1
#
_cell.length_a   1.000
_cell.length_b   1.000
_cell.length_c   1.000
_cell.angle_alpha   90.00
_cell.angle_beta   90.00
_cell.angle_gamma   90.00
#
_symmetry.space_group_name_H-M   'P 1'
#
loop_
_entity.id
_entity.type
_entity.pdbx_description
1 polymer ?
#
loop_
_entity_poly.entity_id
_entity_poly.type
_entity_poly.pdbx_seq_one_letter_code
_entity_poly.pdbx_strand_id
1 'polypeptide(L)'
;MDENGINVPAEVKGWNWGAFMYNIFWGIGNKTYLPLLCLIPVFNFVWIFVCGFKGNEWAWQKGDYKDVETFKAVQVTWNRAGIVQFIIAIAIMVLYFMFFAAIISSVVNSNNY
;
A
#
# COMPACT_ATOMS: atom_id res chain seq x y z
N MET A 1 -8.21 -22.69 15.35
CA MET A 1 -8.83 -21.66 14.51
C MET A 1 -9.22 -20.57 15.48
N ASP A 2 -8.42 -19.53 15.54
CA ASP A 2 -8.54 -18.52 16.58
C ASP A 2 -9.84 -17.74 16.35
N GLU A 3 -10.56 -17.47 17.44
CA GLU A 3 -11.88 -16.81 17.48
C GLU A 3 -11.97 -15.50 16.68
N ASN A 4 -10.82 -14.85 16.42
CA ASN A 4 -10.65 -13.66 15.59
C ASN A 4 -11.02 -13.87 14.10
N GLY A 5 -11.08 -15.11 13.63
CA GLY A 5 -11.45 -15.43 12.24
C GLY A 5 -12.92 -15.14 11.90
N ILE A 6 -13.81 -15.10 12.90
CA ILE A 6 -15.27 -15.03 12.71
C ILE A 6 -15.80 -13.60 12.92
N ASN A 7 -15.14 -12.78 13.75
CA ASN A 7 -15.59 -11.43 14.08
C ASN A 7 -14.46 -10.40 13.88
N VAL A 8 -14.58 -9.57 12.85
CA VAL A 8 -13.70 -8.42 12.63
C VAL A 8 -14.43 -7.18 13.13
N PRO A 9 -13.99 -6.54 14.22
CA PRO A 9 -14.59 -5.31 14.74
C PRO A 9 -14.68 -4.23 13.65
N ALA A 10 -15.74 -3.43 13.67
CA ALA A 10 -15.94 -2.38 12.67
C ALA A 10 -14.78 -1.36 12.69
N GLU A 11 -14.19 -1.15 13.86
CA GLU A 11 -13.08 -0.23 14.12
C GLU A 11 -11.76 -0.70 13.50
N VAL A 12 -11.61 -1.99 13.22
CA VAL A 12 -10.45 -2.58 12.54
C VAL A 12 -10.53 -2.32 11.04
N LYS A 13 -11.73 -2.26 10.49
CA LYS A 13 -11.95 -2.06 9.06
C LYS A 13 -11.57 -0.65 8.64
N GLY A 14 -11.14 -0.51 7.39
CA GLY A 14 -10.77 0.76 6.80
C GLY A 14 -9.49 0.68 5.99
N TRP A 15 -9.20 1.77 5.30
CA TRP A 15 -8.05 1.88 4.42
C TRP A 15 -6.73 1.77 5.19
N ASN A 16 -5.78 1.00 4.65
CA ASN A 16 -4.42 0.89 5.15
C ASN A 16 -3.40 1.31 4.07
N TRP A 17 -2.77 2.47 4.29
CA TRP A 17 -1.74 3.01 3.42
C TRP A 17 -0.47 2.14 3.37
N GLY A 18 -0.14 1.47 4.47
CA GLY A 18 0.98 0.53 4.52
C GLY A 18 0.72 -0.70 3.66
N ALA A 19 -0.48 -1.28 3.76
CA ALA A 19 -0.88 -2.41 2.91
C ALA A 19 -0.97 -2.03 1.43
N PHE A 20 -1.38 -0.80 1.12
CA PHE A 20 -1.41 -0.29 -0.24
C PHE A 20 0.01 -0.09 -0.83
N MET A 21 0.84 0.71 -0.16
CA MET A 21 2.17 1.10 -0.67
C MET A 21 3.23 0.01 -0.52
N TYR A 22 3.19 -0.73 0.59
CA TYR A 22 4.19 -1.74 0.94
C TYR A 22 3.61 -3.16 0.91
N ASN A 23 2.53 -3.40 0.16
CA ASN A 23 1.79 -4.67 0.04
C ASN A 23 2.56 -5.94 0.45
N ILE A 24 3.62 -6.34 -0.26
CA ILE A 24 4.40 -7.55 0.04
C ILE A 24 5.07 -7.48 1.42
N PHE A 25 5.85 -6.44 1.71
CA PHE A 25 6.57 -6.29 2.99
C PHE A 25 5.61 -6.13 4.17
N TRP A 26 4.57 -5.34 3.99
CA TRP A 26 3.49 -5.16 4.94
C TRP A 26 2.79 -6.51 5.20
N GLY A 27 2.51 -7.29 4.16
CA GLY A 27 1.89 -8.61 4.29
C GLY A 27 2.74 -9.58 5.12
N ILE A 28 4.04 -9.67 4.81
CA ILE A 28 5.00 -10.49 5.56
C ILE A 28 5.04 -10.05 7.04
N GLY A 29 5.15 -8.75 7.30
CA GLY A 29 5.18 -8.21 8.66
C GLY A 29 3.90 -8.44 9.47
N ASN A 30 2.76 -8.60 8.78
CA ASN A 30 1.45 -8.84 9.39
C ASN A 30 0.96 -10.29 9.24
N LYS A 31 1.85 -11.22 8.86
CA LYS A 31 1.54 -12.65 8.70
C LYS A 31 0.35 -12.93 7.76
N THR A 32 0.14 -12.07 6.76
CA THR A 32 -0.88 -12.23 5.72
C THR A 32 -0.21 -12.26 4.33
N TYR A 33 -0.43 -13.34 3.60
CA TYR A 33 0.30 -13.63 2.36
C TYR A 33 -0.51 -13.36 1.09
N LEU A 34 -1.79 -12.97 1.19
CA LEU A 34 -2.57 -12.50 0.05
C LEU A 34 -1.92 -11.32 -0.71
N PRO A 35 -1.21 -10.38 -0.05
CA PRO A 35 -0.47 -9.34 -0.76
C PRO A 35 0.64 -9.84 -1.70
N LEU A 36 1.10 -11.09 -1.58
CA LEU A 36 2.07 -11.67 -2.54
C LEU A 36 1.52 -11.75 -3.96
N LEU A 37 0.19 -11.73 -4.15
CA LEU A 37 -0.42 -11.69 -5.48
C LEU A 37 -0.12 -10.37 -6.23
N CYS A 38 0.41 -9.34 -5.56
CA CYS A 38 0.97 -8.17 -6.23
C CYS A 38 2.19 -8.47 -7.11
N LEU A 39 2.78 -9.67 -7.02
CA LEU A 39 3.83 -10.13 -7.94
C LEU A 39 3.30 -10.53 -9.32
N ILE A 40 1.98 -10.71 -9.48
CA ILE A 40 1.37 -11.05 -10.76
C ILE A 40 1.23 -9.77 -11.60
N PRO A 41 1.92 -9.65 -12.75
CA PRO A 41 1.85 -8.46 -13.59
C PRO A 41 0.42 -8.16 -14.04
N VAL A 42 0.09 -6.87 -14.20
CA VAL A 42 -1.23 -6.33 -14.58
C VAL A 42 -2.30 -6.52 -13.50
N PHE A 43 -2.43 -7.71 -12.93
CA PHE A 43 -3.34 -7.99 -11.81
C PHE A 43 -3.02 -7.14 -10.58
N ASN A 44 -1.72 -6.90 -10.35
CA ASN A 44 -1.23 -6.08 -9.25
C ASN A 44 -1.85 -4.68 -9.21
N PHE A 45 -2.18 -4.06 -10.34
CA PHE A 45 -2.80 -2.72 -10.37
C PHE A 45 -4.14 -2.67 -9.63
N VAL A 46 -4.94 -3.73 -9.72
CA VAL A 46 -6.21 -3.83 -8.96
C VAL A 46 -5.93 -4.34 -7.56
N TRP A 47 -5.03 -5.31 -7.42
CA TRP A 47 -4.79 -5.99 -6.15
C TRP A 47 -4.20 -5.09 -5.07
N ILE A 48 -3.41 -4.07 -5.41
CA ILE A 48 -2.92 -3.08 -4.43
C ILE A 48 -4.06 -2.35 -3.72
N PHE A 49 -5.17 -2.05 -4.42
CA PHE A 49 -6.34 -1.42 -3.80
C PHE A 49 -7.06 -2.40 -2.88
N VAL A 50 -7.18 -3.66 -3.30
CA VAL A 50 -7.73 -4.73 -2.43
C VAL A 50 -6.90 -4.85 -1.16
N CYS A 51 -5.56 -4.80 -1.25
CA CYS A 51 -4.68 -4.77 -0.10
C CYS A 51 -4.96 -3.54 0.80
N GLY A 52 -5.13 -2.35 0.21
CA GLY A 52 -5.50 -1.15 0.95
C GLY A 52 -6.82 -1.26 1.70
N PHE A 53 -7.87 -1.83 1.09
CA PHE A 53 -9.18 -1.96 1.72
C PHE A 53 -9.29 -3.12 2.72
N LYS A 54 -8.71 -4.28 2.40
CA LYS A 54 -8.88 -5.53 3.17
C LYS A 54 -7.70 -5.88 4.06
N GLY A 55 -6.56 -5.21 3.90
CA GLY A 55 -5.33 -5.51 4.64
C GLY A 55 -5.58 -5.61 6.14
N ASN A 56 -6.20 -4.59 6.74
CA ASN A 56 -6.47 -4.59 8.18
C ASN A 56 -7.27 -5.82 8.65
N GLU A 57 -8.29 -6.23 7.89
CA GLU A 57 -9.08 -7.41 8.23
C GLU A 57 -8.22 -8.67 8.22
N TRP A 58 -7.37 -8.83 7.20
CA TRP A 58 -6.49 -9.99 7.10
C TRP A 58 -5.44 -10.02 8.20
N ALA A 59 -4.86 -8.88 8.55
CA ALA A 59 -3.88 -8.76 9.63
C ALA A 59 -4.52 -9.06 10.99
N TRP A 60 -5.74 -8.58 11.24
CA TRP A 60 -6.48 -8.87 12.46
C TRP A 60 -6.77 -10.37 12.62
N GLN A 61 -7.24 -11.02 11.55
CA GLN A 61 -7.57 -12.45 11.55
C GLN A 61 -6.35 -13.37 11.73
N LYS A 62 -5.13 -12.87 11.49
CA LYS A 62 -3.88 -13.64 11.55
C LYS A 62 -2.97 -13.25 12.71
N GLY A 63 -3.28 -12.17 13.42
CA GLY A 63 -2.46 -11.67 14.51
C GLY A 63 -3.00 -12.06 15.89
N ASP A 64 -2.08 -12.20 16.83
CA ASP A 64 -2.36 -12.52 18.24
C ASP A 64 -2.63 -11.24 19.03
N TYR A 65 -3.61 -10.45 18.60
CA TYR A 65 -3.99 -9.19 19.24
C TYR A 65 -5.01 -9.43 20.35
N LYS A 66 -4.79 -8.85 21.52
CA LYS A 66 -5.71 -8.94 22.68
C LYS A 66 -6.87 -7.96 22.60
N ASP A 67 -6.69 -6.87 21.85
CA ASP A 67 -7.63 -5.76 21.74
C ASP A 67 -7.36 -4.93 20.47
N VAL A 68 -8.34 -4.10 20.10
CA VAL A 68 -8.30 -3.25 18.91
C VAL A 68 -7.26 -2.12 19.02
N GLU A 69 -6.99 -1.62 20.23
CA GLU A 69 -6.06 -0.51 20.45
C GLU A 69 -4.62 -0.94 20.13
N THR A 70 -4.21 -2.10 20.64
CA THR A 70 -2.91 -2.73 20.36
C THR A 70 -2.73 -2.98 18.86
N PHE A 71 -3.77 -3.48 18.17
CA PHE A 71 -3.74 -3.65 16.72
C PHE A 71 -3.55 -2.31 15.99
N LYS A 72 -4.35 -1.29 16.36
CA LYS A 72 -4.26 0.03 15.76
C LYS A 72 -2.90 0.69 15.97
N ALA A 73 -2.27 0.50 17.13
CA ALA A 73 -0.93 1.02 17.37
C ALA A 73 0.10 0.49 16.36
N VAL A 74 0.03 -0.81 16.03
CA VAL A 74 0.87 -1.42 14.98
C VAL A 74 0.50 -0.86 13.60
N GLN A 75 -0.79 -0.79 13.27
CA GLN A 75 -1.22 -0.31 11.95
C GLN A 75 -0.99 1.19 11.73
N VAL A 76 -1.00 2.02 12.78
CA VAL A 76 -0.68 3.45 12.68
C VAL A 76 0.74 3.66 12.18
N THR A 77 1.69 2.84 12.64
CA THR A 77 3.09 2.92 12.18
C THR A 77 3.20 2.59 10.69
N TRP A 78 2.55 1.53 10.24
CA TRP A 78 2.46 1.16 8.83
C TRP A 78 1.73 2.20 7.98
N ASN A 79 0.62 2.74 8.47
CA ASN A 79 -0.16 3.76 7.79
C ASN A 79 0.66 5.04 7.59
N ARG A 80 1.39 5.48 8.62
CA ARG A 80 2.26 6.66 8.51
C ARG A 80 3.38 6.44 7.50
N ALA A 81 4.04 5.29 7.52
CA ALA A 81 5.05 4.97 6.51
C ALA A 81 4.44 4.95 5.11
N GLY A 82 3.29 4.32 4.95
CA GLY A 82 2.59 4.21 3.66
C GLY A 82 2.19 5.56 3.08
N ILE A 83 1.57 6.44 3.86
CA ILE A 83 1.14 7.75 3.34
C ILE A 83 2.35 8.62 2.95
N VAL A 84 3.43 8.59 3.73
CA VAL A 84 4.67 9.31 3.40
C VAL A 84 5.24 8.79 2.07
N GLN A 85 5.31 7.47 1.90
CA GLN A 85 5.80 6.86 0.66
C GLN A 85 4.90 7.19 -0.54
N PHE A 86 3.58 7.24 -0.35
CA PHE A 86 2.66 7.62 -1.41
C PHE A 86 2.92 9.05 -1.89
N ILE A 87 3.07 10.00 -0.97
CA ILE A 87 3.38 11.39 -1.30
C ILE A 87 4.73 11.50 -2.03
N ILE A 88 5.76 10.80 -1.55
CA ILE A 88 7.08 10.77 -2.21
C ILE A 88 6.97 10.20 -3.63
N ALA A 89 6.22 9.10 -3.81
CA ALA A 89 6.04 8.48 -5.12
C ALA A 89 5.34 9.42 -6.11
N ILE A 90 4.31 10.15 -5.67
CA ILE A 90 3.63 11.15 -6.51
C ILE A 90 4.57 12.31 -6.85
N ALA A 91 5.36 12.82 -5.89
CA ALA A 91 6.32 13.89 -6.14
C ALA A 91 7.38 13.48 -7.17
N ILE A 92 7.96 12.28 -7.03
CA ILE A 92 8.94 11.74 -7.98
C ILE A 92 8.30 11.55 -9.36
N MET A 93 7.08 11.04 -9.43
CA MET A 93 6.34 10.85 -10.69
C MET A 93 6.15 12.18 -11.42
N VAL A 94 5.72 13.24 -10.72
CA VAL A 94 5.55 14.58 -11.30
C VAL A 94 6.88 15.12 -11.81
N LEU A 95 7.94 15.05 -11.00
CA LEU A 95 9.27 15.50 -11.40
C LEU A 95 9.80 14.74 -12.62
N TYR A 96 9.56 13.44 -12.68
CA TYR A 96 9.93 12.61 -13.82
C TYR A 96 9.20 13.03 -15.10
N PHE A 97 7.89 13.25 -15.05
CA PHE A 97 7.13 13.74 -16.21
C PHE A 97 7.57 15.13 -16.65
N MET A 98 7.83 16.05 -15.71
CA MET A 98 8.36 17.38 -16.03
C MET A 98 9.73 17.30 -16.71
N PHE A 99 10.64 16.49 -16.16
CA PHE A 99 11.96 16.28 -16.73
C PHE A 99 11.86 15.68 -18.14
N PHE A 100 11.05 14.65 -18.33
CA PHE A 100 10.87 14.01 -19.62
C PHE A 100 10.25 14.95 -20.66
N ALA A 101 9.26 15.75 -20.28
CA ALA A 101 8.66 16.77 -21.15
C ALA A 101 9.68 17.85 -21.56
N ALA A 102 10.55 18.27 -20.65
CA ALA A 102 11.63 19.22 -20.95
C ALA A 102 12.64 18.64 -21.96
N ILE A 103 13.03 17.37 -21.81
CA ILE A 103 13.92 16.68 -22.75
C ILE A 103 13.27 16.57 -24.14
N ILE A 104 12.01 16.15 -24.23
CA ILE A 104 11.28 16.10 -25.51
C ILE A 104 11.25 17.47 -26.17
N SER A 105 10.89 18.51 -25.40
CA SER A 105 10.80 19.87 -25.92
C SER A 105 12.16 20.36 -26.46
N SER A 106 13.25 20.03 -25.77
CA SER A 106 14.62 20.34 -26.22
C SER A 106 14.96 19.66 -27.55
N VAL A 107 14.70 18.36 -27.67
CA VAL A 107 14.99 17.57 -28.89
C VAL A 107 14.12 18.02 -30.07
N VAL A 108 12.84 18.34 -29.83
CA VAL A 108 11.95 18.85 -30.88
C VAL A 108 12.44 20.20 -31.38
N ASN A 109 12.84 21.11 -30.47
CA ASN A 109 13.37 22.41 -30.85
C ASN A 109 14.69 22.30 -31.63
N SER A 110 15.60 21.39 -31.26
CA SER A 110 16.86 21.21 -31.98
C SER A 110 16.70 20.69 -33.41
N ASN A 111 15.61 19.98 -33.71
CA ASN A 111 15.32 19.47 -35.06
C ASN A 111 14.60 20.50 -35.96
N ASN A 112 14.12 21.61 -35.38
CA ASN A 112 13.42 22.68 -36.11
C ASN A 112 14.36 23.83 -36.54
N TYR A 113 15.64 23.76 -36.19
CA TYR A 113 16.71 24.63 -36.68
C TYR A 113 17.66 23.81 -37.57
#